data_AF-X1C2T4-F1
#
_entry.id   AF-X1C2T4-F1
#
_cell.length_a   1.000
_cell.length_b   1.000
_cell.length_c   1.000
_cell.angle_alpha   90.00
_cell.angle_beta   90.00
_cell.angle_gamma   90.00
#
_symmetry.space_group_name_H-M   'P 1'
#
loop_
_entity.id
_entity.type
_entity.pdbx_description
1 polymer ?
#
loop_
_entity_poly.entity_id
_entity_poly.type
_entity_poly.pdbx_seq_one_letter_code
_entity_poly.pdbx_strand_id
1 'polypeptide(L)'
;LDRVIGSEVQMKVQPLKHGEKLLLVVGTEKTGGTVTKILKNSTIIKIVPSICAPERFIYAISRIINRRYRLIGYGQEVDHN
;
A
#
# COMPACT_ATOMS: atom_id res chain seq x y z
N LEU A 1 9.76 -6.99 -0.74
CA LEU A 1 9.25 -7.80 -1.87
C LEU A 1 10.02 -7.36 -3.11
N ASP A 2 10.69 -8.28 -3.80
CA ASP A 2 11.62 -7.87 -4.87
C ASP A 2 10.95 -7.82 -6.25
N ARG A 3 9.81 -8.50 -6.39
CA ARG A 3 9.05 -8.60 -7.64
C ARG A 3 7.55 -8.41 -7.44
N VAL A 4 6.90 -7.87 -8.45
CA VAL A 4 5.44 -7.67 -8.52
C VAL A 4 4.75 -9.03 -8.67
N ILE A 5 3.76 -9.32 -7.82
CA ILE A 5 3.01 -10.58 -7.87
C ILE A 5 1.79 -10.43 -8.80
N GLY A 6 1.56 -11.46 -9.61
CA GLY A 6 0.42 -11.57 -10.52
C GLY A 6 0.65 -10.98 -11.92
N SER A 7 1.77 -10.31 -12.17
CA SER A 7 2.14 -9.87 -13.53
C SER A 7 2.61 -11.05 -14.39
N GLU A 8 2.24 -11.06 -15.68
CA GLU A 8 2.75 -12.05 -16.66
C GLU A 8 4.26 -11.87 -16.91
N VAL A 9 4.73 -10.62 -16.81
CA VAL A 9 6.14 -10.26 -16.94
C VAL A 9 6.72 -10.00 -15.55
N GLN A 10 7.91 -10.56 -15.27
CA GLN A 10 8.63 -10.27 -14.04
C GLN A 10 9.06 -8.79 -14.00
N MET A 11 8.52 -8.05 -13.03
CA MET A 11 8.81 -6.64 -12.84
C MET A 11 9.32 -6.41 -11.42
N LYS A 12 10.36 -5.60 -11.26
CA LYS A 12 10.83 -5.17 -9.94
C LYS A 12 9.84 -4.20 -9.30
N VAL A 13 9.66 -4.31 -7.99
CA VAL A 13 8.84 -3.36 -7.23
C VAL A 13 9.56 -2.01 -7.16
N GLN A 14 8.96 -1.00 -7.78
CA GLN A 14 9.45 0.38 -7.70
C GLN A 14 9.06 1.01 -6.35
N PRO A 15 9.89 1.91 -5.78
CA PRO A 15 9.53 2.68 -4.59
C PRO A 15 8.18 3.40 -4.71
N LEU A 16 7.57 3.71 -3.57
CA LEU A 16 6.35 4.52 -3.54
C LEU A 16 6.65 5.96 -3.98
N LYS A 17 5.64 6.62 -4.59
CA LYS A 17 5.75 8.02 -5.02
C LYS A 17 4.78 8.92 -4.26
N HIS A 18 5.17 10.18 -4.05
CA HIS A 18 4.26 11.18 -3.48
C HIS A 18 3.03 11.37 -4.38
N GLY A 19 1.85 11.44 -3.78
CA GLY A 19 0.56 11.60 -4.48
C GLY A 19 0.05 10.32 -5.15
N GLU A 20 0.77 9.22 -5.00
CA GLU A 20 0.38 7.94 -5.61
C GLU A 20 -0.87 7.36 -4.93
N LYS A 21 -1.83 6.92 -5.74
CA LYS A 21 -3.01 6.19 -5.28
C LYS A 21 -2.71 4.70 -5.23
N LEU A 22 -2.98 4.10 -4.09
CA LEU A 22 -2.77 2.69 -3.77
C LEU A 22 -4.09 2.07 -3.31
N LEU A 23 -4.18 0.75 -3.45
CA LEU A 23 -5.21 -0.05 -2.80
C LEU A 23 -4.58 -0.75 -1.61
N LEU A 24 -5.17 -0.53 -0.44
CA LEU A 24 -4.78 -1.18 0.81
C LEU A 24 -5.81 -2.24 1.15
N VAL A 25 -5.34 -3.38 1.65
CA VAL A 25 -6.18 -4.43 2.22
C VAL A 25 -5.78 -4.63 3.67
N VAL A 26 -6.71 -4.38 4.57
CA VAL A 26 -6.53 -4.45 6.02
C VAL A 26 -7.50 -5.50 6.55
N GLY A 27 -6.99 -6.68 6.91
CA GLY A 27 -7.85 -7.82 7.24
C GLY A 27 -8.79 -8.15 6.07
N THR A 28 -10.09 -8.01 6.29
CA THR A 28 -11.13 -8.23 5.26
C THR A 28 -11.48 -6.96 4.48
N GLU A 29 -11.08 -5.78 4.96
CA GLU A 29 -11.51 -4.50 4.43
C GLU A 29 -10.58 -3.99 3.32
N LYS A 30 -11.15 -3.39 2.27
CA LYS A 30 -10.40 -2.81 1.16
C LYS A 30 -10.60 -1.30 1.15
N THR A 31 -9.52 -0.54 1.13
CA THR A 31 -9.60 0.91 1.15
C THR A 31 -8.60 1.57 0.21
N GLY A 32 -8.95 2.74 -0.31
CA GLY A 32 -8.07 3.56 -1.11
C GLY A 32 -7.11 4.33 -0.22
N GLY A 33 -5.83 4.37 -0.60
CA GLY A 33 -4.80 5.15 0.09
C GLY A 33 -4.12 6.11 -0.88
N THR A 34 -3.86 7.34 -0.46
CA THR A 34 -2.99 8.28 -1.19
C THR A 34 -1.74 8.55 -0.38
N VAL A 35 -0.58 8.33 -0.97
CA VAL A 35 0.72 8.62 -0.34
C VAL A 35 0.87 10.14 -0.20
N THR A 36 0.91 10.64 1.03
CA THR A 36 1.04 12.08 1.31
C THR A 36 2.45 12.50 1.66
N LYS A 37 3.23 11.64 2.34
CA LYS A 37 4.64 11.91 2.65
C LYS A 37 5.44 10.62 2.64
N ILE A 38 6.65 10.69 2.11
CA ILE A 38 7.64 9.60 2.16
C ILE A 38 8.73 10.05 3.13
N LEU A 39 8.91 9.30 4.21
CA LEU A 39 9.94 9.51 5.22
C LEU A 39 11.08 8.50 4.98
N LYS A 40 12.16 8.60 5.77
CA LYS A 40 13.33 7.73 5.61
C LYS A 40 12.98 6.24 5.76
N ASN A 41 12.15 5.90 6.75
CA ASN A 41 11.81 4.51 7.11
C ASN A 41 10.30 4.23 7.10
N SER A 42 9.47 5.24 6.84
CA SER A 42 8.02 5.13 6.91
C SER A 42 7.34 5.98 5.84
N THR A 43 6.04 5.82 5.66
CA THR A 43 5.27 6.56 4.67
C THR A 43 3.92 6.90 5.28
N ILE A 44 3.49 8.15 5.10
CA ILE A 44 2.17 8.59 5.53
C ILE A 44 1.22 8.39 4.35
N ILE A 45 0.15 7.64 4.59
CA ILE A 45 -0.87 7.34 3.61
C ILE A 45 -2.20 7.86 4.15
N LYS A 46 -2.84 8.77 3.42
CA LYS A 46 -4.19 9.22 3.73
C LYS A 46 -5.18 8.20 3.16
N ILE A 47 -6.01 7.63 4.03
CA ILE A 47 -6.95 6.57 3.69
C ILE A 47 -8.34 7.17 3.44
N VAL A 48 -9.00 6.74 2.37
CA VAL A 48 -10.39 7.09 2.03
C VAL A 48 -11.05 5.89 1.31
N PRO A 49 -12.17 5.34 1.82
CA PRO A 49 -12.86 5.72 3.06
C PRO A 49 -12.07 5.31 4.32
N SER A 50 -12.32 5.99 5.45
CA SER A 50 -11.77 5.60 6.74
C SER A 50 -12.21 4.18 7.11
N ILE A 51 -11.34 3.44 7.80
CA ILE A 51 -11.58 2.05 8.22
C ILE A 51 -11.44 1.92 9.73
N CYS A 52 -12.09 0.92 10.30
CA CYS A 52 -11.83 0.48 11.67
C CYS A 52 -10.77 -0.63 11.61
N ALA A 53 -9.60 -0.39 12.19
CA ALA A 53 -8.52 -1.36 12.26
C ALA A 53 -8.01 -1.45 13.71
N PRO A 54 -7.64 -2.64 14.19
CA PRO A 54 -7.01 -2.79 15.50
C PRO A 54 -5.62 -2.14 15.48
N GLU A 55 -5.11 -1.72 16.64
CA GLU A 55 -3.74 -1.19 16.73
C GLU A 55 -2.70 -2.19 16.18
N ARG A 56 -1.64 -1.66 15.54
CA ARG A 56 -0.49 -2.44 15.03
C ARG A 56 -0.86 -3.50 13.99
N PHE A 57 -1.90 -3.24 13.20
CA PHE A 57 -2.33 -4.15 12.15
C PHE A 57 -1.34 -4.24 10.99
N ILE A 58 -1.36 -5.38 10.30
CA ILE A 58 -0.67 -5.59 9.03
C ILE A 58 -1.61 -5.31 7.86
N TYR A 59 -1.06 -4.83 6.76
CA TYR A 59 -1.83 -4.53 5.56
C TYR A 59 -1.08 -4.87 4.29
N ALA A 60 -1.82 -5.30 3.27
CA ALA A 60 -1.28 -5.52 1.94
C ALA A 60 -1.37 -4.24 1.11
N ILE A 61 -0.36 -4.01 0.26
CA ILE A 61 -0.27 -2.84 -0.61
C ILE A 61 -0.34 -3.29 -2.06
N SER A 62 -1.34 -2.79 -2.78
CA SER A 62 -1.52 -3.03 -4.20
C SER A 62 -1.44 -1.74 -5.01
N ARG A 63 -0.85 -1.85 -6.19
CA ARG A 63 -0.66 -0.75 -7.15
C ARG A 63 -1.31 -1.09 -8.48
N ILE A 64 -1.86 -0.10 -9.16
CA ILE A 64 -2.37 -0.28 -10.53
C ILE A 64 -1.17 -0.39 -11.47
N ILE A 65 -1.02 -1.54 -12.13
CA ILE A 65 -0.03 -1.79 -13.17
C ILE A 65 -0.79 -2.43 -14.34
N ASN A 66 -0.67 -1.84 -15.54
CA ASN A 66 -1.39 -2.27 -16.74
C ASN A 66 -2.91 -2.43 -16.48
N ARG A 67 -3.51 -1.43 -15.83
CA ARG A 67 -4.96 -1.35 -15.51
C ARG A 67 -5.48 -2.38 -14.51
N ARG A 68 -4.61 -3.15 -13.85
CA ARG A 68 -4.98 -4.12 -12.81
C ARG A 68 -4.22 -3.86 -11.51
N TYR A 69 -4.85 -4.11 -10.37
CA TYR A 69 -4.14 -4.10 -9.10
C TYR A 69 -3.20 -5.29 -8.99
N ARG A 70 -1.94 -5.02 -8.66
CA ARG A 70 -0.91 -6.01 -8.40
C ARG A 70 -0.36 -5.80 -6.99
N LEU A 71 -0.15 -6.91 -6.29
CA LEU A 71 0.46 -6.88 -4.97
C LEU A 71 1.94 -6.50 -5.12
N ILE A 72 2.34 -5.43 -4.42
CA ILE A 72 3.71 -4.90 -4.45
C ILE A 72 4.41 -5.03 -3.10
N GLY A 73 3.68 -5.27 -2.02
CA GLY A 73 4.26 -5.45 -0.69
C GLY A 73 3.21 -5.50 0.41
N TYR A 74 3.70 -5.43 1.63
CA TYR A 74 2.91 -5.31 2.84
C TYR A 74 3.56 -4.27 3.76
N GLY A 75 2.80 -3.77 4.71
CA GLY A 75 3.28 -2.88 5.76
C GLY A 75 2.64 -3.21 7.10
N GLN A 76 3.13 -2.54 8.13
CA GLN A 76 2.54 -2.53 9.46
C GLN A 76 2.35 -1.07 9.87
N GLU A 77 1.30 -0.79 10.61
CA GLU A 77 1.09 0.52 11.22
C GLU A 77 2.22 0.83 12.22
N VAL A 78 2.80 2.04 12.15
CA VAL A 78 4.02 2.40 12.90
C VAL A 78 3.76 3.44 13.99
N ASP A 79 2.62 4.15 14.00
CA ASP A 79 2.02 4.90 15.13
C ASP A 79 1.05 5.98 14.61
N HIS A 80 0.04 6.31 15.42
CA HIS A 80 -0.85 7.47 15.29
C HIS A 80 -0.36 8.60 16.21
N ASN A 81 0.72 9.30 15.88
CA ASN A 81 1.15 10.48 16.63
C ASN A 81 0.85 11.77 15.85
#